data_AF-A0AAD1NUJ2-F1
#
_entry.id   AF-A0AAD1NUJ2-F1
#
_cell.length_a   1.000
_cell.length_b   1.000
_cell.length_c   1.000
_cell.angle_alpha   90.00
_cell.angle_beta   90.00
_cell.angle_gamma   90.00
#
_symmetry.space_group_name_H-M   'P 1'
#
loop_
_entity.id
_entity.type
_entity.pdbx_description
1 polymer ?
#
loop_
_entity_poly.entity_id
_entity_poly.type
_entity_poly.pdbx_seq_one_letter_code
_entity_poly.pdbx_strand_id
1 'polypeptide(L)'
;MLPKVIYTTNAIESLNYQLQKVTKNRGRFPSTDAAVKLLWLAICNIKDKRTADRGKPANQRKAQGRLDEGQIITNWKQALTQLAAAYPDRITPYL
;
A
#
# COMPACT_ATOMS: atom_id res chain seq x y z
N MET A 1 -3.04 -0.62 -19.54
CA MET A 1 -2.30 -0.04 -18.40
C MET A 1 -3.01 -0.30 -17.07
N LEU A 2 -4.34 -0.18 -17.01
CA LEU A 2 -5.17 -0.59 -15.87
C LEU A 2 -4.97 -2.04 -15.36
N PRO A 3 -4.93 -3.08 -16.24
CA PRO A 3 -4.82 -4.45 -15.74
C PRO A 3 -3.53 -4.65 -14.94
N LYS A 4 -2.43 -4.02 -15.37
CA LYS A 4 -1.11 -4.10 -14.72
C LYS A 4 -1.08 -3.56 -13.29
N VAL A 5 -1.97 -2.65 -12.96
CA VAL A 5 -2.15 -2.15 -11.59
C VAL A 5 -3.04 -3.07 -10.76
N ILE A 6 -4.02 -3.73 -11.39
CA ILE A 6 -5.01 -4.58 -10.71
C ILE A 6 -4.49 -6.01 -10.48
N TYR A 7 -3.75 -6.57 -11.43
CA TYR A 7 -3.24 -7.95 -11.35
C TYR A 7 -1.91 -8.08 -10.61
N THR A 8 -1.28 -6.98 -10.18
CA THR A 8 -0.04 -7.07 -9.40
C THR A 8 -0.38 -7.32 -7.94
N THR A 9 -0.13 -8.55 -7.48
CA THR A 9 -0.32 -8.98 -6.10
C THR A 9 0.65 -8.32 -5.13
N ASN A 10 1.67 -7.61 -5.63
CA ASN A 10 2.73 -6.94 -4.88
C ASN A 10 2.19 -6.06 -3.74
N ALA A 11 1.07 -5.36 -3.93
CA ALA A 11 0.49 -4.51 -2.88
C ALA A 11 -0.05 -5.34 -1.70
N ILE A 12 -0.71 -6.46 -1.99
CA ILE A 12 -1.28 -7.38 -0.99
C ILE A 12 -0.15 -8.18 -0.34
N GLU A 13 0.82 -8.65 -1.12
CA GLU A 13 2.01 -9.36 -0.63
C GLU A 13 2.85 -8.49 0.29
N SER A 14 3.08 -7.22 -0.07
CA SER A 14 3.80 -6.25 0.75
C SER A 14 3.11 -5.98 2.09
N LEU A 15 1.77 -5.96 2.10
CA LEU A 15 1.00 -5.84 3.34
C LEU A 15 1.12 -7.11 4.18
N ASN A 16 0.91 -8.29 3.57
CA ASN A 16 0.98 -9.57 4.25
C ASN A 16 2.37 -9.81 4.87
N TYR A 17 3.43 -9.47 4.14
CA TYR A 17 4.81 -9.54 4.63
C TYR A 17 5.02 -8.69 5.90
N GLN A 18 4.49 -7.46 5.91
CA GLN A 18 4.62 -6.59 7.08
C GLN A 18 3.81 -7.10 8.27
N LEU A 19 2.61 -7.64 8.05
CA LEU A 19 1.80 -8.24 9.11
C LEU A 19 2.49 -9.47 9.70
N GLN A 20 3.00 -10.37 8.84
CA GLN A 20 3.77 -11.53 9.26
C GLN A 20 5.02 -11.13 10.05
N LYS A 21 5.72 -10.06 9.66
CA LYS A 21 6.89 -9.57 10.40
C LYS A 21 6.55 -9.16 11.84
N VAL A 22 5.38 -8.55 12.07
CA VAL A 22 4.96 -8.11 13.41
C VAL A 22 4.49 -9.30 14.26
N THR A 23 3.91 -10.32 13.63
CA THR A 23 3.39 -11.51 14.35
C THR A 23 4.44 -12.60 14.55
N LYS A 24 5.47 -12.71 13.69
CA LYS A 24 6.47 -13.81 13.72
C LYS A 24 7.21 -13.94 15.06
N ASN A 25 7.42 -12.84 15.78
CA ASN A 25 8.11 -12.84 17.08
C ASN A 25 7.14 -12.86 18.27
N ARG A 26 5.83 -12.87 18.03
CA ARG A 26 4.79 -12.98 19.06
C ARG A 26 4.40 -14.45 19.16
N GLY A 27 4.59 -15.05 20.33
CA GLY A 27 4.14 -16.42 20.61
C GLY A 27 2.62 -16.53 20.68
N ARG A 28 2.07 -17.10 21.74
CA ARG A 28 0.62 -17.19 21.91
C ARG A 28 0.02 -15.85 22.31
N PHE A 29 -1.06 -15.44 21.64
CA PHE A 29 -1.85 -14.29 22.06
C PHE A 29 -2.71 -14.64 23.29
N PRO A 30 -2.83 -13.74 24.27
CA PRO A 30 -3.65 -13.96 25.47
C PRO A 30 -5.15 -13.98 25.19
N SER A 31 -5.60 -13.35 24.11
CA SER A 31 -6.97 -13.39 23.61
C SER A 31 -7.02 -13.05 22.12
N THR A 32 -8.12 -13.39 21.45
CA THR A 32 -8.36 -13.03 20.05
C THR A 32 -8.41 -11.50 19.86
N ASP A 33 -8.96 -10.78 20.83
CA ASP A 33 -9.02 -9.32 20.82
C ASP A 33 -7.62 -8.68 20.86
N ALA A 34 -6.70 -9.26 21.64
CA ALA A 34 -5.31 -8.80 21.67
C ALA A 34 -4.60 -8.98 20.31
N ALA A 35 -4.90 -10.07 19.59
CA ALA A 35 -4.36 -10.29 18.24
C ALA A 35 -4.92 -9.26 17.24
N VAL A 36 -6.22 -8.98 17.29
CA VAL A 36 -6.87 -7.97 16.42
C VAL A 36 -6.31 -6.57 16.68
N LYS A 37 -6.17 -6.17 17.96
CA LYS A 37 -5.57 -4.89 18.33
C LYS A 37 -4.13 -4.75 17.82
N LEU A 38 -3.34 -5.81 17.90
CA LEU A 38 -1.97 -5.80 17.37
C LEU A 38 -1.93 -5.64 15.86
N LEU A 39 -2.78 -6.36 15.12
CA LEU A 39 -2.88 -6.21 13.66
C LEU A 39 -3.35 -4.80 13.28
N TRP A 40 -4.30 -4.23 14.02
CA TRP A 40 -4.74 -2.86 13.82
C TRP A 40 -3.60 -1.85 14.04
N LEU A 41 -2.86 -1.96 15.15
CA LEU A 41 -1.71 -1.12 15.43
C LEU A 41 -0.62 -1.26 14.37
N ALA A 42 -0.39 -2.47 13.85
CA ALA A 42 0.55 -2.70 12.76
C ALA A 42 0.11 -1.92 11.50
N ILE A 43 -1.17 -1.98 11.12
CA ILE A 43 -1.70 -1.25 9.97
C ILE A 43 -1.58 0.27 10.17
N CYS A 44 -1.89 0.79 11.35
CA CYS A 44 -1.74 2.21 11.68
C CYS A 44 -0.28 2.66 11.52
N ASN A 45 0.67 1.91 12.07
CA ASN A 45 2.10 2.22 11.93
C ASN A 45 2.56 2.22 10.46
N ILE A 46 2.07 1.27 9.64
CA ILE A 46 2.35 1.25 8.20
C ILE A 46 1.83 2.52 7.51
N LYS A 47 0.61 2.96 7.84
CA LYS A 47 0.02 4.20 7.30
C LYS A 47 0.81 5.43 7.73
N ASP A 48 1.14 5.54 9.00
CA ASP A 48 1.85 6.69 9.56
C ASP A 48 3.26 6.81 8.99
N LYS A 49 3.98 5.69 8.89
CA LYS A 49 5.31 5.65 8.26
C LYS A 49 5.26 6.09 6.79
N ARG A 50 4.28 5.60 6.03
CA ARG A 50 4.09 6.02 4.61
C ARG A 50 3.75 7.51 4.50
N THR A 51 2.98 8.05 5.44
CA THR A 51 2.61 9.48 5.46
C THR A 51 3.80 10.34 5.84
N ALA A 52 4.57 9.96 6.86
CA ALA A 52 5.79 10.63 7.27
C ALA A 52 6.86 10.60 6.17
N ASP A 53 6.98 9.52 5.41
CA ASP A 53 7.92 9.44 4.28
C ASP A 53 7.48 10.30 3.08
N ARG A 54 6.18 10.52 2.86
CA ARG A 54 5.67 11.44 1.82
C ARG A 54 6.02 12.90 2.12
N GLY A 55 6.01 13.29 3.40
CA GLY A 55 6.37 14.65 3.84
C GLY A 55 7.87 14.98 3.76
N LYS A 56 8.75 13.99 3.55
CA LYS A 56 10.20 14.21 3.46
C LYS A 56 10.63 14.66 2.06
N PRO A 57 11.68 15.51 1.95
CA PRO A 57 12.29 15.84 0.66
C PRO A 57 12.87 14.57 0.02
N ALA A 58 12.86 14.50 -1.32
CA ALA A 58 13.15 13.29 -2.08
C ALA A 58 14.51 12.64 -1.74
N ASN A 59 15.51 13.45 -1.38
CA ASN A 59 16.85 13.03 -0.99
C ASN A 59 16.96 12.39 0.41
N GLN A 60 15.94 12.53 1.27
CA GLN A 60 15.92 12.02 2.65
C GLN A 60 14.90 10.89 2.87
N ARG A 61 14.22 10.47 1.81
CA ARG A 61 13.26 9.36 1.88
C ARG A 61 14.03 8.05 2.07
N LYS A 62 14.04 7.53 3.31
CA LYS A 62 14.62 6.23 3.68
C LYS A 62 13.79 5.04 3.17
N ALA A 63 12.53 5.27 2.78
CA ALA A 63 11.84 4.30 1.95
C ALA A 63 12.58 4.26 0.61
N GLN A 64 13.52 3.31 0.49
CA GLN A 64 13.99 2.85 -0.81
C GLN A 64 12.74 2.74 -1.68
N GLY A 65 12.73 3.38 -2.86
CA GLY A 65 11.69 3.10 -3.84
C GLY A 65 11.74 1.60 -4.05
N ARG A 66 10.84 0.87 -3.37
CA ARG A 66 10.94 -0.58 -3.31
C ARG A 66 10.28 -1.03 -4.59
N LEU A 67 11.11 -1.03 -5.61
CA LEU A 67 10.89 -1.66 -6.88
C LEU A 67 10.71 -3.13 -6.55
N ASP A 68 9.47 -3.58 -6.46
CA ASP A 68 9.20 -4.98 -6.70
C ASP A 68 9.41 -5.13 -8.23
N GLU A 69 10.57 -5.66 -8.63
CA GLU A 69 10.97 -5.96 -10.01
C GLU A 69 10.97 -4.79 -11.02
N GLY A 70 11.56 -3.65 -10.66
CA GLY A 70 11.96 -2.64 -11.65
C GLY A 70 10.84 -1.83 -12.29
N GLN A 71 9.59 -1.95 -11.84
CA GLN A 71 8.48 -1.20 -12.44
C GLN A 71 7.90 -0.16 -11.47
N ILE A 72 8.32 1.09 -11.65
CA ILE A 72 7.51 2.23 -11.20
C ILE A 72 6.16 2.06 -11.91
N ILE A 73 5.04 2.13 -11.19
CA ILE A 73 3.72 2.33 -11.81
C ILE A 73 3.63 3.76 -12.36
N THR A 74 4.51 4.08 -13.32
CA THR A 74 4.63 5.37 -14.02
C THR A 74 3.33 5.77 -14.69
N ASN A 75 2.45 4.79 -14.94
CA ASN A 75 1.31 4.96 -15.82
C ASN A 75 0.00 5.17 -15.06
N TRP A 76 0.03 5.57 -13.77
CA TRP A 76 -1.19 5.91 -13.03
C TRP A 76 -2.00 7.03 -13.72
N LYS A 77 -1.32 8.04 -14.30
CA LYS A 77 -1.98 9.10 -15.07
C LYS A 77 -2.73 8.52 -16.28
N GLN A 78 -2.10 7.60 -17.01
CA GLN A 78 -2.73 6.92 -18.15
C GLN A 78 -3.86 5.97 -17.72
N ALA A 79 -3.69 5.28 -16.59
CA ALA A 79 -4.70 4.41 -16.00
C ALA A 79 -5.94 5.21 -15.57
N LEU A 80 -5.75 6.36 -14.94
CA LEU A 80 -6.83 7.27 -14.54
C LEU A 80 -7.56 7.86 -15.75
N THR A 81 -6.85 8.25 -16.80
CA THR A 81 -7.47 8.68 -18.07
C THR A 81 -8.29 7.54 -18.71
N GLN A 82 -7.77 6.30 -18.71
CA GLN A 82 -8.51 5.13 -19.20
C GLN A 82 -9.76 4.85 -18.35
N LEU A 83 -9.67 5.01 -17.03
CA LEU A 83 -10.77 4.78 -16.11
C LEU A 83 -11.86 5.85 -16.30
N ALA A 84 -11.48 7.12 -16.42
CA ALA A 84 -12.39 8.23 -16.67
C ALA A 84 -13.11 8.12 -18.02
N ALA A 85 -12.42 7.60 -19.05
CA ALA A 85 -13.04 7.32 -20.35
C ALA A 85 -14.01 6.12 -20.31
N ALA A 86 -13.71 5.09 -19.50
CA ALA A 86 -14.55 3.90 -19.38
C ALA A 86 -15.77 4.11 -18.46
N TYR A 87 -15.67 4.95 -17.45
CA TYR A 87 -16.73 5.23 -16.47
C TYR A 87 -16.86 6.73 -16.19
N PRO A 88 -17.28 7.53 -17.18
CA PRO A 88 -17.31 8.99 -17.08
C PRO A 88 -18.21 9.47 -15.93
N ASP A 89 -19.43 8.94 -15.81
CA ASP A 89 -20.42 9.37 -14.81
C ASP A 89 -20.01 9.10 -13.36
N ARG A 90 -19.05 8.18 -13.13
CA ARG A 90 -18.61 7.79 -11.78
C ARG A 90 -17.34 8.50 -11.34
N ILE A 91 -16.51 8.95 -12.28
CA ILE A 91 -15.14 9.41 -11.99
C ILE A 91 -14.99 10.91 -12.27
N THR A 92 -15.54 11.41 -13.37
CA THR A 92 -15.45 12.84 -13.72
C THR A 92 -16.02 13.80 -12.66
N PRO A 93 -17.02 13.44 -11.83
CA PRO A 93 -17.47 14.34 -10.76
C PRO A 93 -16.46 14.55 -9.62
N TYR A 94 -15.41 13.72 -9.53
CA TYR A 94 -14.44 13.72 -8.42
C TYR A 94 -13.00 13.98 -8.87
N LEU A 95 -12.79 14.27 -10.16
CA LEU A 95 -11.50 14.65 -10.75
C LEU A 95 -11.32 16.17 -10.68
#